data_AF-A0A7J8G7S1-F1
#
_entry.id   AF-A0A7J8G7S1-F1
#
_cell.length_a   1.000
_cell.length_b   1.000
_cell.length_c   1.000
_cell.angle_alpha   90.00
_cell.angle_beta   90.00
_cell.angle_gamma   90.00
#
_symmetry.space_group_name_H-M   'P 1'
#
loop_
_entity.id
_entity.type
_entity.pdbx_description
1 polymer ?
#
loop_
_entity_poly.entity_id
_entity_poly.type
_entity_poly.pdbx_seq_one_letter_code
_entity_poly.pdbx_strand_id
1 'polypeptide(L)'
;MRGKTDPRPVTIALDSLSWLLLHLPCTTLCQTLYALNYQDSSLGDSSPVQQVRVLGLLHEELHGPGPVGALSSLAQSEVTLSGTAGQASAHILYRRPQQHPTVKTQWFSIRPDFSLDLQGGPPLASQPHPDPHIFQVDPTTHLTFNLHLSKKEKEAKDNLTLPFQFSSEKQQALLCPSLGQATSYIFYEPDVYDDLDQEDPDDDLDI
;
A
#
# COMPACT_ATOMS: atom_id res chain seq x y z
N MET A 1 21.18 -30.96 34.77
CA MET A 1 20.42 -30.58 33.55
C MET A 1 19.63 -29.33 33.88
N ARG A 2 20.08 -28.15 33.45
CA ARG A 2 19.43 -26.86 33.75
C ARG A 2 18.54 -26.53 32.55
N GLY A 3 17.23 -26.48 32.77
CA GLY A 3 16.25 -26.13 31.73
C GLY A 3 16.56 -24.74 31.20
N LYS A 4 16.90 -24.64 29.92
CA LYS A 4 17.09 -23.38 29.21
C LYS A 4 15.68 -22.86 28.91
N THR A 5 15.22 -21.89 29.69
CA THR A 5 13.95 -21.19 29.43
C THR A 5 14.16 -20.26 28.25
N ASP A 6 13.43 -20.48 27.15
CA ASP A 6 13.45 -19.59 26.00
C ASP A 6 13.06 -18.17 26.43
N PRO A 7 13.76 -17.12 25.93
CA PRO A 7 13.43 -15.75 26.26
C PRO A 7 12.06 -15.41 25.65
N ARG A 8 11.11 -15.03 26.51
CA ARG A 8 9.81 -14.55 26.05
C ARG A 8 9.95 -13.14 25.48
N PRO A 9 9.20 -12.82 24.41
CA PRO A 9 9.19 -11.47 23.88
C PRO A 9 8.64 -10.49 24.93
N VAL A 10 9.27 -9.31 25.00
CA VAL A 10 8.84 -8.23 25.90
C VAL A 10 8.17 -7.16 25.06
N THR A 11 6.96 -6.73 25.46
CA THR A 11 6.24 -5.64 24.80
C THR A 11 6.32 -4.38 25.64
N ILE A 12 6.84 -3.31 25.07
CA ILE A 12 6.83 -1.96 25.65
C ILE A 12 5.64 -1.22 25.04
N ALA A 13 4.70 -0.81 25.89
CA ALA A 13 3.55 0.00 25.48
C ALA A 13 3.78 1.47 25.85
N LEU A 14 3.74 2.34 24.84
CA LEU A 14 3.83 3.79 24.97
C LEU A 14 2.43 4.37 24.76
N ASP A 15 1.93 5.04 25.79
CA ASP A 15 0.58 5.62 25.84
C ASP A 15 0.39 6.79 24.87
N SER A 16 1.44 7.56 24.59
CA SER A 16 1.38 8.67 23.63
C SER A 16 2.74 9.00 23.00
N LEU A 17 2.94 8.57 21.76
CA LEU A 17 4.05 9.04 20.91
C LEU A 17 3.90 10.53 20.58
N SER A 18 2.67 11.05 20.59
CA SER A 18 2.40 12.46 20.33
C SER A 18 3.04 13.36 21.38
N TRP A 19 2.98 12.98 22.66
CA TRP A 19 3.65 13.73 23.72
C TRP A 19 5.17 13.77 23.50
N LEU A 20 5.78 12.66 23.09
CA LEU A 20 7.22 12.61 22.81
C LEU A 20 7.60 13.46 21.59
N LEU A 21 6.80 13.47 20.53
CA LEU A 21 7.01 14.31 19.34
C LEU A 21 6.91 15.81 19.64
N LEU A 22 6.21 16.22 20.71
CA LEU A 22 6.15 17.62 21.14
C LEU A 22 7.44 18.06 21.85
N HIS A 23 8.18 17.13 22.45
CA HIS A 23 9.34 17.43 23.28
C HIS A 23 10.68 17.02 22.64
N LEU A 24 10.65 16.12 21.66
CA LEU A 24 11.83 15.56 21.02
C LEU A 24 11.74 15.69 19.50
N PRO A 25 12.87 15.89 18.80
CA PRO A 25 12.90 15.80 17.34
C PRO A 25 12.42 14.43 16.86
N CYS A 26 11.63 14.43 15.78
CA CYS A 26 11.10 13.19 15.18
C CYS A 26 12.22 12.20 14.82
N THR A 27 13.36 12.68 14.34
CA THR A 27 14.54 11.85 14.01
C THR A 27 15.08 11.12 15.23
N THR A 28 15.20 11.79 16.38
CA THR A 28 15.68 11.20 17.63
C THR A 28 14.72 10.13 18.14
N LEU A 29 13.41 10.40 18.07
CA LEU A 29 12.38 9.44 18.42
C LEU A 29 12.48 8.18 17.52
N CYS A 30 12.52 8.38 16.21
CA CYS A 30 12.63 7.30 15.22
C CYS A 30 13.86 6.41 15.47
N GLN A 31 15.03 7.02 15.70
CA GLN A 31 16.27 6.31 16.02
C GLN A 31 16.15 5.51 17.32
N THR A 32 15.54 6.08 18.34
CA THR A 32 15.35 5.42 19.63
C THR A 32 14.42 4.20 19.49
N LEU A 33 13.29 4.37 18.79
CA LEU A 33 12.34 3.28 18.53
C LEU A 33 12.98 2.15 17.70
N TYR A 34 13.76 2.50 16.68
CA TYR A 34 14.50 1.53 15.89
C TYR A 34 15.54 0.77 16.73
N ALA A 35 16.32 1.49 17.56
CA ALA A 35 17.32 0.88 18.43
C ALA A 35 16.69 -0.07 19.45
N LEU A 36 15.53 0.27 20.02
CA LEU A 36 14.80 -0.60 20.95
C LEU A 36 14.37 -1.92 20.30
N ASN A 37 13.96 -1.89 19.03
CA ASN A 37 13.57 -3.09 18.28
C ASN A 37 14.78 -3.94 17.85
N TYR A 38 15.96 -3.34 17.71
CA TYR A 38 17.20 -3.98 17.23
C TYR A 38 18.24 -4.24 18.34
N GLN A 39 17.85 -4.13 19.61
CA GLN A 39 18.72 -4.45 20.74
C GLN A 39 18.95 -5.97 20.84
N ASP A 40 19.76 -6.54 19.93
CA ASP A 40 20.58 -7.74 20.17
C ASP A 40 21.31 -8.21 18.90
N SER A 41 22.52 -7.70 18.66
CA SER A 41 23.47 -8.37 17.75
C SER A 41 24.96 -8.11 18.07
N SER A 42 25.32 -7.28 19.05
CA SER A 42 26.70 -6.78 19.15
C SER A 42 27.43 -6.89 20.50
N LEU A 43 26.91 -7.59 21.50
CA LEU A 43 27.76 -8.03 22.61
C LEU A 43 27.83 -9.55 22.63
N GLY A 44 29.04 -10.08 22.49
CA GLY A 44 29.36 -11.51 22.39
C GLY A 44 29.13 -12.30 23.66
N ASP A 45 27.95 -12.15 24.27
CA ASP A 45 27.49 -12.96 25.37
C ASP A 45 26.37 -13.88 24.89
N SER A 46 26.53 -15.18 25.15
CA SER A 46 25.74 -16.29 24.61
C SER A 46 24.28 -16.39 25.13
N SER A 47 23.70 -15.27 25.53
CA SER A 47 22.33 -15.18 26.00
C SER A 47 21.36 -15.18 24.83
N PRO A 48 20.23 -15.91 24.90
CA PRO A 48 19.26 -15.92 23.83
C PRO A 48 18.62 -14.54 23.72
N VAL A 49 18.60 -14.03 22.49
CA VAL A 49 18.17 -12.67 22.14
C VAL A 49 16.75 -12.41 22.62
N GLN A 50 16.55 -11.39 23.45
CA GLN A 50 15.20 -11.04 23.92
C GLN A 50 14.51 -10.18 22.88
N GLN A 51 13.55 -10.75 22.14
CA GLN A 51 12.77 -9.99 21.16
C GLN A 51 11.93 -8.90 21.86
N VAL A 52 12.26 -7.63 21.64
CA VAL A 52 11.50 -6.48 22.13
C VAL A 52 10.48 -6.05 21.07
N ARG A 53 9.24 -5.83 21.47
CA ARG A 53 8.18 -5.25 20.65
C ARG A 53 7.78 -3.91 21.22
N VAL A 54 7.58 -2.91 20.37
CA VAL A 54 7.09 -1.60 20.79
C VAL A 54 5.69 -1.39 20.22
N LEU A 55 4.76 -1.03 21.09
CA LEU A 55 3.42 -0.56 20.74
C LEU A 55 3.31 0.90 21.16
N GLY A 56 2.94 1.79 20.25
CA GLY A 56 2.79 3.20 20.55
C GLY A 56 1.51 3.77 19.97
N LEU A 57 0.82 4.61 20.74
CA LEU A 57 -0.36 5.34 20.28
C LEU A 57 0.05 6.70 19.72
N LEU A 58 -0.41 7.02 18.52
CA LEU A 58 -0.17 8.30 17.85
C LEU A 58 -1.50 8.97 17.53
N HIS A 59 -1.61 10.25 17.86
CA HIS A 59 -2.74 11.11 17.48
C HIS A 59 -2.39 11.86 16.21
N GLU A 60 -2.87 11.39 15.06
CA GLU A 60 -2.56 11.95 13.74
C GLU A 60 -2.96 13.43 13.62
N GLU A 61 -4.04 13.84 14.27
CA GLU A 61 -4.58 15.20 14.26
C GLU A 61 -3.63 16.25 14.85
N LEU A 62 -2.64 15.84 15.64
CA LEU A 62 -1.67 16.73 16.29
C LEU A 62 -0.39 16.94 15.47
N HIS A 63 -0.19 16.19 14.38
CA HIS A 63 1.07 16.17 13.64
C HIS A 63 0.89 16.37 12.14
N GLY A 64 1.89 16.97 11.49
CA GLY A 64 1.93 17.04 10.04
C GLY A 64 2.24 15.68 9.39
N PRO A 65 2.12 15.58 8.05
CA PRO A 65 2.35 14.33 7.33
C PRO A 65 3.80 13.80 7.46
N GLY A 66 4.78 14.67 7.74
CA GLY A 66 6.18 14.29 7.89
C GLY A 66 6.43 13.33 9.07
N PRO A 67 6.21 13.76 10.33
CA PRO A 67 6.39 12.90 11.50
C PRO A 67 5.52 11.64 11.49
N VAL A 68 4.28 11.74 11.02
CA VAL A 68 3.36 10.59 10.89
C VAL A 68 3.92 9.57 9.89
N GLY A 69 4.34 10.01 8.70
CA GLY A 69 4.93 9.14 7.69
C GLY A 69 6.24 8.49 8.15
N ALA A 70 7.10 9.23 8.85
CA ALA A 70 8.34 8.69 9.40
C ALA A 70 8.09 7.57 10.41
N LEU A 71 7.17 7.77 11.36
CA LEU A 71 6.78 6.75 12.33
C LEU A 71 6.09 5.54 11.67
N SER A 72 5.19 5.81 10.72
CA SER A 72 4.52 4.78 9.93
C SER A 72 5.53 3.88 9.20
N SER A 73 6.59 4.46 8.61
CA SER A 73 7.64 3.69 7.91
C SER A 73 8.43 2.74 8.81
N LEU A 74 8.53 3.03 10.12
CA LEU A 74 9.19 2.17 11.10
C LEU A 74 8.29 1.02 11.59
N ALA A 75 6.97 1.18 11.49
CA ALA A 75 6.01 0.25 12.04
C ALA A 75 5.83 -0.99 11.14
N GLN A 76 5.97 -2.17 11.73
CA GLN A 76 5.63 -3.45 11.07
C GLN A 76 4.12 -3.65 10.95
N SER A 77 3.36 -3.11 11.90
CA SER A 77 1.91 -3.09 11.87
C SER A 77 1.42 -1.73 12.32
N GLU A 78 0.44 -1.22 11.60
CA GLU A 78 -0.19 0.06 11.85
C GLU A 78 -1.70 -0.15 11.93
N VAL A 79 -2.33 0.45 12.94
CA VAL A 79 -3.76 0.33 13.19
C VAL A 79 -4.33 1.74 13.28
N THR A 80 -4.99 2.18 12.21
CA THR A 80 -5.66 3.48 12.17
C THR A 80 -7.11 3.30 12.56
N LEU A 81 -7.55 3.98 13.61
CA LEU A 81 -8.92 3.93 14.09
C LEU A 81 -9.73 5.08 13.48
N SER A 82 -10.90 4.78 12.94
CA SER A 82 -11.82 5.76 12.35
C SER A 82 -13.26 5.45 12.77
N GLY A 83 -14.15 6.44 12.77
CA GLY A 83 -15.57 6.20 13.06
C GLY A 83 -16.32 7.42 13.59
N THR A 84 -17.65 7.33 13.53
CA THR A 84 -18.58 8.28 14.13
C THR A 84 -19.49 7.54 15.12
N ALA A 85 -20.19 8.27 16.00
CA ALA A 85 -20.95 7.68 17.10
C ALA A 85 -21.91 6.56 16.62
N GLY A 86 -21.62 5.31 17.05
CA GLY A 86 -22.41 4.11 16.74
C GLY A 86 -21.66 3.02 15.97
N GLN A 87 -20.64 3.39 15.18
CA GLN A 87 -19.88 2.43 14.40
C GLN A 87 -18.44 2.91 14.16
N ALA A 88 -17.47 2.08 14.54
CA ALA A 88 -16.05 2.35 14.36
C ALA A 88 -15.42 1.29 13.44
N SER A 89 -14.28 1.65 12.86
CA SER A 89 -13.49 0.79 12.00
C SER A 89 -12.01 0.93 12.32
N ALA A 90 -11.29 -0.16 12.16
CA ALA A 90 -9.85 -0.23 12.28
C ALA A 90 -9.27 -0.62 10.91
N HIS A 91 -8.46 0.25 10.34
CA HIS A 91 -7.66 -0.05 9.15
C HIS A 91 -6.31 -0.58 9.62
N ILE A 92 -6.05 -1.85 9.37
CA ILE A 92 -4.86 -2.54 9.83
C ILE A 92 -3.95 -2.79 8.63
N LEU A 93 -2.78 -2.19 8.65
CA LEU A 93 -1.73 -2.38 7.67
C LEU A 93 -0.65 -3.28 8.26
N TYR A 94 -0.34 -4.38 7.57
CA TYR A 94 0.76 -5.28 7.91
C TYR A 94 1.87 -5.16 6.88
N ARG A 95 3.08 -4.90 7.34
CA ARG A 95 4.30 -4.85 6.53
C ARG A 95 5.19 -6.03 6.94
N ARG A 96 5.31 -7.04 6.07
CA ARG A 96 6.23 -8.16 6.29
C ARG A 96 7.49 -7.97 5.46
N PRO A 97 8.67 -8.35 5.96
CA PRO A 97 9.89 -8.35 5.17
C PRO A 97 9.67 -9.16 3.88
N GLN A 98 10.05 -8.58 2.73
CA GLN A 98 9.99 -9.22 1.41
C GLN A 98 8.57 -9.57 0.89
N GLN A 99 7.51 -8.98 1.45
CA GLN A 99 6.14 -9.17 0.94
C GLN A 99 5.44 -7.83 0.71
N HIS A 100 4.47 -7.84 -0.21
CA HIS A 100 3.61 -6.68 -0.42
C HIS A 100 2.81 -6.38 0.87
N PRO A 101 2.67 -5.10 1.27
CA PRO A 101 1.88 -4.74 2.43
C PRO A 101 0.43 -5.23 2.32
N THR A 102 -0.10 -5.83 3.39
CA THR A 102 -1.49 -6.31 3.41
C THR A 102 -2.35 -5.34 4.22
N VAL A 103 -3.48 -4.92 3.65
CA VAL A 103 -4.47 -4.08 4.31
C VAL A 103 -5.68 -4.92 4.71
N LYS A 104 -6.13 -4.78 5.96
CA LYS A 104 -7.37 -5.37 6.48
C LYS A 104 -8.21 -4.30 7.16
N THR A 105 -9.47 -4.17 6.78
CA THR A 105 -10.43 -3.33 7.51
C THR A 105 -11.29 -4.19 8.43
N GLN A 106 -11.38 -3.80 9.70
CA GLN A 106 -12.18 -4.49 10.71
C GLN A 106 -13.21 -3.51 11.30
N TRP A 107 -14.48 -3.85 11.19
CA TRP A 107 -15.56 -3.06 11.80
C TRP A 107 -15.80 -3.52 13.22
N PHE A 108 -16.11 -2.57 14.11
CA PHE A 108 -16.40 -2.87 15.50
C PHE A 108 -17.32 -1.83 16.17
N SER A 109 -17.96 -2.25 17.27
CA SER A 109 -18.61 -1.35 18.21
C SER A 109 -18.07 -1.58 19.62
N ILE A 110 -18.00 -0.50 20.40
CA ILE A 110 -17.59 -0.55 21.81
C ILE A 110 -18.87 -0.67 22.64
N ARG A 111 -18.99 -1.75 23.41
CA ARG A 111 -20.11 -1.97 24.31
C ARG A 111 -19.96 -1.12 25.58
N PRO A 112 -21.04 -0.92 26.36
CA PRO A 112 -20.98 -0.11 27.59
C PRO A 112 -20.01 -0.64 28.65
N ASP A 113 -19.61 -1.91 28.57
CA ASP A 113 -18.62 -2.56 29.41
C ASP A 113 -17.18 -2.45 28.84
N PHE A 114 -16.97 -1.62 27.82
CA PHE A 114 -15.72 -1.45 27.07
C PHE A 114 -15.24 -2.70 26.31
N SER A 115 -16.08 -3.75 26.21
CA SER A 115 -15.78 -4.88 25.34
C SER A 115 -15.97 -4.50 23.87
N LEU A 116 -15.16 -5.12 23.00
CA LEU A 116 -15.24 -4.91 21.55
C LEU A 116 -16.12 -5.97 20.91
N ASP A 117 -17.11 -5.54 20.12
CA ASP A 117 -17.92 -6.40 19.28
C ASP A 117 -17.43 -6.32 17.83
N LEU A 118 -16.74 -7.37 17.37
CA LEU A 118 -16.11 -7.40 16.05
C LEU A 118 -17.13 -7.84 14.99
N GLN A 119 -17.35 -7.01 13.99
CA GLN A 119 -18.33 -7.23 12.93
C GLN A 119 -17.62 -7.69 11.64
N GLY A 120 -18.16 -8.71 10.96
CA GLY A 120 -17.55 -9.32 9.77
C GLY A 120 -17.64 -8.48 8.49
N GLY A 121 -18.28 -7.33 8.54
CA GLY A 121 -18.45 -6.40 7.41
C GLY A 121 -19.10 -5.11 7.90
N PRO A 122 -19.22 -4.09 7.04
CA PRO A 122 -20.02 -2.92 7.39
C PRO A 122 -21.43 -3.43 7.75
N PRO A 123 -22.01 -3.03 8.91
CA PRO A 123 -23.42 -3.24 9.14
C PRO A 123 -24.14 -2.54 8.00
N LEU A 124 -24.91 -3.34 7.26
CA LEU A 124 -25.89 -2.84 6.32
C LEU A 124 -26.82 -1.97 7.15
N ALA A 125 -26.54 -0.67 7.23
CA ALA A 125 -27.56 0.30 7.54
C ALA A 125 -28.67 0.00 6.54
N SER A 126 -29.79 -0.49 7.06
CA SER A 126 -31.00 -0.78 6.32
C SER A 126 -31.43 0.49 5.61
N GLN A 127 -30.91 0.69 4.40
CA GLN A 127 -31.55 1.51 3.40
C GLN A 127 -32.98 0.98 3.30
N PRO A 128 -34.02 1.82 3.43
CA PRO A 128 -35.35 1.42 3.04
C PRO A 128 -35.23 0.97 1.60
N HIS A 129 -35.41 -0.32 1.36
CA HIS A 129 -35.44 -0.92 0.04
C HIS A 129 -36.45 -0.14 -0.81
N PRO A 130 -36.03 0.65 -1.82
CA PRO A 130 -36.93 0.99 -2.89
C PRO A 130 -37.06 -0.29 -3.70
N ASP A 131 -38.25 -0.87 -3.61
CA ASP A 131 -38.90 -1.73 -4.61
C ASP A 131 -38.07 -1.99 -5.89
N PRO A 132 -37.81 -3.24 -6.29
CA PRO A 132 -37.00 -3.56 -7.45
C PRO A 132 -37.80 -3.33 -8.74
N HIS A 133 -38.13 -2.09 -9.01
CA HIS A 133 -38.38 -1.61 -10.36
C HIS A 133 -37.06 -1.11 -10.93
N ILE A 134 -36.40 -2.02 -11.65
CA ILE A 134 -35.22 -1.79 -12.47
C ILE A 134 -35.51 -0.59 -13.39
N PHE A 135 -35.05 0.59 -12.97
CA PHE A 135 -34.58 1.58 -13.91
C PHE A 135 -33.07 1.37 -13.97
N GLN A 136 -32.63 0.82 -15.08
CA GLN A 136 -31.23 0.70 -15.46
C GLN A 136 -30.68 2.13 -15.64
N VAL A 137 -30.39 2.79 -14.52
CA VAL A 137 -29.71 4.08 -14.52
C VAL A 137 -28.25 3.76 -14.80
N ASP A 138 -27.79 4.24 -15.95
CA ASP A 138 -26.39 4.12 -16.36
C ASP A 138 -25.50 4.70 -15.25
N PRO A 139 -24.58 3.92 -14.65
CA PRO A 139 -23.74 4.35 -13.54
C PRO A 139 -22.84 5.56 -13.89
N THR A 140 -22.75 5.91 -15.17
CA THR A 140 -21.97 7.06 -15.66
C THR A 140 -22.72 8.39 -15.58
N THR A 141 -24.00 8.40 -15.21
CA THR A 141 -24.88 9.59 -15.23
C THR A 141 -24.55 10.68 -14.20
N HIS A 142 -23.79 10.39 -13.14
CA HIS A 142 -23.41 11.35 -12.11
C HIS A 142 -21.95 11.85 -12.21
N LEU A 143 -21.27 11.56 -13.32
CA LEU A 143 -19.90 12.04 -13.51
C LEU A 143 -19.92 13.52 -13.89
N THR A 144 -19.06 14.30 -13.24
CA THR A 144 -18.81 15.70 -13.59
C THR A 144 -18.03 15.86 -14.90
N PHE A 145 -17.66 14.75 -15.54
CA PHE A 145 -16.94 14.69 -16.80
C PHE A 145 -17.53 13.61 -17.70
N ASN A 146 -17.46 13.81 -19.02
CA ASN A 146 -17.99 12.88 -20.00
C ASN A 146 -17.01 11.71 -20.21
N LEU A 147 -17.49 10.48 -20.05
CA LEU A 147 -16.72 9.27 -20.39
C LEU A 147 -16.79 8.91 -21.88
N HIS A 148 -17.80 9.43 -22.58
CA HIS A 148 -17.97 9.21 -24.01
C HIS A 148 -17.37 10.37 -24.79
N LEU A 149 -16.47 10.03 -25.72
CA LEU A 149 -16.00 10.99 -26.71
C LEU A 149 -17.14 11.36 -27.64
N SER A 150 -17.33 12.65 -27.86
CA SER A 150 -18.14 13.14 -28.97
C SER A 150 -17.57 12.68 -30.31
N LYS A 151 -18.38 12.68 -31.36
CA LYS A 151 -17.93 12.31 -32.73
C LYS A 151 -16.68 13.09 -33.15
N LYS A 152 -16.64 14.39 -32.81
CA LYS A 152 -15.53 15.29 -33.10
C LYS A 152 -14.27 14.93 -32.33
N GLU A 153 -14.38 14.57 -31.04
CA GLU A 153 -13.23 14.17 -30.23
C GLU A 153 -12.69 12.80 -30.66
N LYS A 154 -13.56 11.87 -31.01
CA LYS A 154 -13.16 10.58 -31.56
C LYS A 154 -12.39 10.77 -32.88
N GLU A 155 -12.92 11.57 -33.80
CA GLU A 155 -12.24 11.90 -35.05
C GLU A 155 -10.91 12.62 -34.80
N ALA A 156 -10.84 13.55 -33.84
CA ALA A 156 -9.59 14.21 -33.48
C ALA A 156 -8.56 13.23 -32.90
N LYS A 157 -8.99 12.28 -32.06
CA LYS A 157 -8.13 11.23 -31.52
C LYS A 157 -7.61 10.31 -32.61
N ASP A 158 -8.47 9.89 -33.54
CA ASP A 158 -8.12 8.96 -34.62
C ASP A 158 -7.18 9.61 -35.64
N ASN A 159 -7.25 10.94 -35.82
CA ASN A 159 -6.34 11.70 -36.68
C ASN A 159 -5.05 12.15 -35.98
N LEU A 160 -4.93 11.96 -34.66
CA LEU A 160 -3.75 12.37 -33.91
C LEU A 160 -2.59 11.45 -34.25
N THR A 161 -1.60 11.95 -34.98
CA THR A 161 -0.35 11.23 -35.22
C THR A 161 0.50 11.26 -33.96
N LEU A 162 0.77 10.08 -33.38
CA LEU A 162 1.62 9.99 -32.19
C LEU A 162 3.09 10.31 -32.54
N PRO A 163 3.84 10.98 -31.66
CA PRO A 163 5.24 11.40 -31.93
C PRO A 163 6.18 10.27 -32.35
N PHE A 164 5.88 9.03 -31.94
CA PHE A 164 6.71 7.84 -32.20
C PHE A 164 6.05 6.83 -33.15
N GLN A 165 4.91 7.18 -33.74
CA GLN A 165 4.27 6.33 -34.73
C GLN A 165 4.87 6.62 -36.11
N PHE A 166 5.80 5.76 -36.51
CA PHE A 166 6.35 5.78 -37.86
C PHE A 166 5.36 5.16 -38.85
N SER A 167 5.30 5.67 -40.09
CA SER A 167 4.57 5.00 -41.16
C SER A 167 5.17 3.61 -41.40
N SER A 168 4.38 2.67 -41.89
CA SER A 168 4.86 1.32 -42.24
C SER A 168 6.10 1.38 -43.15
N GLU A 169 6.13 2.31 -44.10
CA GLU A 169 7.28 2.56 -44.97
C GLU A 169 8.52 3.05 -44.21
N LYS A 170 8.37 3.97 -43.25
CA LYS A 170 9.48 4.46 -42.41
C LYS A 170 9.96 3.40 -41.42
N GLN A 171 9.05 2.58 -40.87
CA GLN A 171 9.40 1.42 -40.06
C GLN A 171 10.21 0.42 -40.88
N GLN A 172 9.77 0.10 -42.10
CA GLN A 172 10.50 -0.78 -43.01
C GLN A 172 11.87 -0.22 -43.39
N ALA A 173 11.99 1.09 -43.64
CA ALA A 173 13.27 1.72 -43.94
C ALA A 173 14.26 1.72 -42.75
N LEU A 174 13.74 1.78 -41.51
CA LEU A 174 14.55 1.73 -40.29
C LEU A 174 14.93 0.29 -39.89
N LEU A 175 14.03 -0.67 -40.08
CA LEU A 175 14.22 -2.08 -39.74
C LEU A 175 14.97 -2.85 -40.84
N CYS A 176 14.81 -2.45 -42.11
CA CYS A 176 15.47 -3.03 -43.27
C CYS A 176 16.28 -1.93 -43.97
N PRO A 177 17.56 -1.73 -43.60
CA PRO A 177 18.43 -0.82 -44.32
C PRO A 177 18.46 -1.19 -45.81
N SER A 178 18.25 -0.21 -46.68
CA SER A 178 18.41 -0.43 -48.12
C SER A 178 19.84 -0.90 -48.41
N LEU A 179 19.97 -1.79 -49.41
CA LEU A 179 21.21 -2.45 -49.81
C LEU A 179 22.32 -1.41 -50.08
N GLY A 180 23.14 -1.10 -49.07
CA GLY A 180 24.20 -0.08 -49.14
C GLY A 180 24.49 0.72 -47.86
N GLN A 181 23.62 0.69 -46.83
CA GLN A 181 23.91 1.34 -45.54
C GLN A 181 24.48 0.34 -44.52
N ALA A 182 25.50 0.76 -43.77
CA ALA A 182 26.21 -0.05 -42.79
C ALA A 182 25.25 -0.68 -41.78
N THR A 183 25.26 -2.01 -41.71
CA THR A 183 24.49 -2.80 -40.75
C THR A 183 25.06 -2.59 -39.35
N SER A 184 24.46 -1.73 -38.53
CA SER A 184 24.79 -1.63 -37.11
C SER A 184 24.08 -2.75 -36.36
N TYR A 185 24.83 -3.73 -35.86
CA TYR A 185 24.29 -4.79 -35.01
C TYR A 185 24.19 -4.30 -33.57
N ILE A 186 23.00 -4.41 -32.98
CA ILE A 186 22.81 -4.25 -31.55
C ILE A 186 23.03 -5.63 -30.94
N PHE A 187 24.11 -5.79 -30.19
CA PHE A 187 24.36 -7.00 -29.42
C PHE A 187 23.74 -6.79 -28.03
N TYR A 188 22.67 -7.52 -27.77
CA TYR A 188 22.10 -7.61 -26.44
C TYR A 188 22.68 -8.85 -25.75
N GLU A 189 23.31 -8.66 -24.60
CA GLU A 189 23.68 -9.75 -23.70
C GLU A 189 22.65 -9.76 -22.57
N PRO A 190 21.81 -10.80 -22.48
CA PRO A 190 20.85 -10.90 -21.40
C PRO A 190 21.58 -10.97 -20.05
N ASP A 191 21.20 -10.12 -19.11
CA ASP A 191 21.74 -10.16 -17.77
C ASP A 191 20.89 -11.05 -16.84
N VAL A 192 21.39 -11.29 -15.63
CA VAL A 192 20.72 -12.15 -14.65
C VAL A 192 19.43 -11.56 -14.06
N TYR A 193 19.11 -10.31 -14.44
CA TYR A 193 17.90 -9.57 -14.12
C TYR A 193 17.02 -9.33 -15.36
N ASP A 194 17.30 -10.01 -16.48
CA ASP A 194 16.33 -10.23 -17.54
C ASP A 194 15.46 -11.44 -17.20
N ASP A 195 14.80 -11.38 -16.06
CA ASP A 195 13.63 -12.19 -15.81
C ASP A 195 12.53 -11.69 -16.73
N LEU A 196 12.41 -12.34 -17.90
CA LEU A 196 11.16 -12.37 -18.64
C LEU A 196 10.13 -13.01 -17.70
N ASP A 197 9.41 -12.16 -16.99
CA ASP A 197 8.22 -12.49 -16.25
C ASP A 197 7.30 -13.26 -17.21
N GLN A 198 7.11 -14.55 -16.93
CA GLN A 198 6.20 -15.40 -17.71
C GLN A 198 4.73 -15.10 -17.41
N GLU A 199 4.47 -14.08 -16.59
CA GLU A 199 3.14 -13.66 -16.19
C GLU A 199 2.66 -12.65 -17.23
N ASP A 200 1.91 -13.15 -18.22
CA ASP A 200 1.27 -12.29 -19.21
C ASP A 200 0.28 -11.38 -18.47
N PRO A 201 0.48 -10.05 -18.47
CA PRO A 201 -0.35 -9.13 -17.71
C PRO A 201 -1.79 -9.01 -18.24
N ASP A 202 -2.18 -9.85 -19.21
CA ASP A 202 -3.53 -9.97 -19.74
C ASP A 202 -4.23 -11.31 -19.37
N ASP A 203 -3.56 -12.25 -18.71
CA ASP A 203 -4.11 -13.56 -18.32
C ASP A 203 -5.21 -13.47 -17.24
N ASP A 204 -5.31 -12.34 -16.52
CA ASP A 204 -6.38 -12.04 -15.56
C ASP A 204 -7.51 -11.15 -16.13
N LEU A 205 -7.45 -10.81 -17.43
CA LEU A 205 -8.47 -10.02 -18.11
C LEU A 205 -9.58 -10.91 -18.68
N ASP A 206 -10.60 -11.16 -17.88
CA ASP A 206 -11.88 -11.71 -18.37
C ASP A 206 -12.61 -10.64 -19.22
N ILE A 207 -12.60 -10.78 -20.56
CA ILE A 207 -13.39 -9.96 -21.52
C ILE A 207 -14.60 -10.74 -22.03
#